data_AF-A0A959P800-F1
#
_entry.id   AF-A0A959P800-F1
#
_cell.length_a   1.000
_cell.length_b   1.000
_cell.length_c   1.000
_cell.angle_alpha   90.00
_cell.angle_beta   90.00
_cell.angle_gamma   90.00
#
_symmetry.space_group_name_H-M   'P 1'
#
loop_
_entity.id
_entity.type
_entity.pdbx_description
1 polymer ?
#
loop_
_entity_poly.entity_id
_entity_poly.type
_entity_poly.pdbx_seq_one_letter_code
_entity_poly.pdbx_strand_id
1 'polypeptide(L)' 'MTTDSLKYLWQFGLLCLLQVLIFNHLNLGGYINPFPYIYLILILPISMGRIQLLLIGFLLGLTIDVFSDTGGL' A
#
# COMPACT_ATOMS: atom_id res chain seq x y z
N MET A 1 21.46 7.67 1.69
CA MET A 1 20.63 8.79 1.18
C MET A 1 19.78 8.39 -0.03
N THR A 2 20.27 7.64 -1.02
CA THR A 2 19.43 7.13 -2.13
C THR A 2 18.91 5.70 -1.93
N THR A 3 19.61 4.90 -1.11
CA THR A 3 19.27 3.51 -0.77
C THR A 3 17.91 3.39 -0.08
N ASP A 4 17.53 4.38 0.72
CA ASP A 4 16.28 4.37 1.47
C ASP A 4 15.06 4.54 0.55
N SER A 5 15.15 5.44 -0.44
CA SER A 5 14.12 5.64 -1.44
C SER A 5 13.89 4.39 -2.29
N LEU A 6 14.96 3.70 -2.68
CA LEU A 6 14.86 2.45 -3.44
C LEU A 6 14.20 1.34 -2.61
N LYS A 7 14.51 1.27 -1.32
CA LYS A 7 13.86 0.35 -0.38
C LYS A 7 12.35 0.62 -0.29
N TYR A 8 11.93 1.87 -0.16
CA TYR A 8 10.49 2.20 -0.12
C TYR A 8 9.78 1.89 -1.42
N LEU A 9 10.43 2.10 -2.57
CA LEU A 9 9.86 1.73 -3.87
C LEU A 9 9.66 0.21 -4.00
N TRP A 10 10.65 -0.57 -3.55
CA TRP A 10 10.52 -2.03 -3.50
C TRP A 10 9.41 -2.47 -2.54
N GLN A 11 9.34 -1.87 -1.35
CA GLN A 11 8.27 -2.14 -0.39
C GLN A 11 6.89 -1.77 -0.93
N PHE A 12 6.76 -0.66 -1.67
CA PHE A 12 5.52 -0.27 -2.34
C PHE A 12 5.07 -1.39 -3.28
N GLY A 13 5.93 -1.83 -4.19
CA GLY A 13 5.60 -2.90 -5.14
C GLY A 13 5.25 -4.22 -4.45
N LEU A 14 6.06 -4.64 -3.48
CA LEU A 14 5.84 -5.88 -2.74
C LEU A 14 4.53 -5.87 -1.96
N LEU A 15 4.24 -4.79 -1.24
CA LEU A 15 3.02 -4.66 -0.45
C LEU A 15 1.78 -4.57 -1.34
N CYS A 16 1.84 -3.89 -2.48
CA CYS A 16 0.73 -3.86 -3.44
C CYS A 16 0.46 -5.24 -4.03
N LEU A 17 1.49 -5.98 -4.45
CA LEU A 17 1.32 -7.34 -4.98
C LEU A 17 0.76 -8.28 -3.92
N LEU A 18 1.28 -8.19 -2.70
CA LEU A 18 0.81 -8.99 -1.58
C LEU A 18 -0.65 -8.63 -1.23
N GLN A 19 -1.01 -7.35 -1.23
CA GLN A 19 -2.40 -6.91 -1.07
C GLN A 19 -3.31 -7.57 -2.13
N VAL A 20 -2.96 -7.41 -3.40
CA VAL A 20 -3.81 -7.81 -4.52
C VAL A 20 -3.92 -9.32 -4.67
N LEU A 21 -2.79 -10.03 -4.66
CA LEU A 21 -2.75 -11.46 -5.00
C LEU A 21 -3.15 -12.36 -3.83
N ILE A 22 -2.94 -11.89 -2.60
CA ILE A 22 -3.11 -12.71 -1.41
C ILE A 22 -4.23 -12.14 -0.57
N PHE A 23 -4.09 -10.90 -0.10
CA PHE A 23 -4.95 -10.37 0.96
C PHE A 23 -6.36 -10.04 0.50
N ASN A 24 -6.56 -9.70 -0.76
CA ASN A 24 -7.91 -9.52 -1.33
C ASN A 24 -8.71 -10.84 -1.39
N HIS A 25 -8.03 -11.99 -1.36
CA HIS A 25 -8.67 -13.30 -1.29
C HIS A 25 -8.63 -13.91 0.11
N LEU A 26 -7.90 -13.29 1.05
CA LEU A 26 -7.87 -13.72 2.45
C LEU A 26 -9.02 -13.09 3.22
N ASN A 27 -10.11 -13.83 3.31
CA ASN A 27 -11.15 -13.55 4.28
C ASN A 27 -10.90 -14.38 5.56
N LEU A 28 -10.31 -13.74 6.58
CA LEU A 28 -10.02 -14.39 7.84
C LEU A 28 -11.32 -14.56 8.65
N GLY A 29 -11.78 -15.81 8.73
CA GLY A 29 -12.95 -16.20 9.51
C GLY A 29 -14.29 -15.68 8.98
N GLY A 30 -14.34 -15.12 7.76
CA GLY A 30 -15.55 -14.55 7.17
C GLY A 30 -15.78 -13.06 7.48
N TYR A 31 -14.97 -12.45 8.36
CA TYR A 31 -15.23 -11.12 8.91
C TYR A 31 -14.06 -10.13 8.80
N ILE A 32 -12.82 -10.60 8.57
CA ILE A 32 -11.62 -9.75 8.63
C ILE A 32 -10.87 -9.84 7.30
N ASN A 33 -10.73 -8.69 6.65
CA ASN A 33 -9.84 -8.49 5.50
C ASN A 33 -8.65 -7.63 5.94
N PRO A 34 -7.41 -8.16 5.92
CA PRO A 34 -6.25 -7.40 6.34
C PRO A 34 -5.76 -6.47 5.23
N PHE A 35 -5.22 -5.30 5.61
CA PHE A 35 -4.72 -4.26 4.70
C PHE A 35 -3.23 -3.95 4.91
N PRO A 36 -2.31 -4.87 4.59
CA PRO A 36 -0.86 -4.71 4.77
C PRO A 36 -0.26 -3.50 4.06
N TYR A 37 -0.83 -3.02 2.95
CA TYR A 37 -0.28 -1.88 2.21
C TYR A 37 -0.21 -0.58 3.03
N ILE A 38 -1.05 -0.44 4.07
CA ILE A 38 -1.05 0.71 4.99
C ILE A 38 0.30 0.83 5.72
N TYR A 39 1.01 -0.28 5.92
CA TYR A 39 2.34 -0.29 6.53
C TYR A 39 3.33 0.64 5.82
N LEU A 40 3.18 0.83 4.50
CA LEU A 40 4.04 1.73 3.75
C LEU A 40 3.91 3.18 4.25
N ILE A 41 2.69 3.64 4.54
CA ILE A 41 2.46 5.01 5.03
C ILE A 41 3.08 5.19 6.42
N LEU A 42 3.03 4.15 7.26
CA LEU A 42 3.53 4.19 8.63
C LEU A 42 5.07 4.23 8.70
N ILE A 43 5.77 3.64 7.74
CA ILE A 43 7.24 3.60 7.73
C ILE A 43 7.87 4.79 7.01
N LEU A 44 7.07 5.60 6.30
CA LEU A 44 7.57 6.82 5.65
C LEU A 44 8.10 7.81 6.70
N PRO A 45 9.19 8.54 6.39
CA PRO A 45 9.79 9.48 7.31
C PRO A 45 8.84 10.65 7.61
N ILE A 46 8.65 10.95 8.90
CA ILE A 46 7.78 12.06 9.37
C ILE A 46 8.29 13.43 8.88
N SER A 47 9.59 13.55 8.60
CA SER A 47 10.22 14.75 8.04
C SER A 47 9.93 14.99 6.55
N MET A 48 9.18 14.09 5.88
CA MET A 48 8.83 14.24 4.48
C MET A 48 7.85 15.40 4.26
N GLY A 49 7.92 16.05 3.09
CA GLY A 49 7.01 17.15 2.77
C GLY A 49 5.55 16.68 2.72
N ARG A 50 4.63 17.47 3.26
CA ARG A 50 3.18 17.14 3.31
C ARG A 50 2.62 16.73 1.95
N ILE A 51 2.96 17.47 0.89
CA ILE A 51 2.47 17.19 -0.46
C ILE A 51 3.01 15.86 -0.98
N GLN A 52 4.28 15.53 -0.71
CA GLN A 52 4.89 14.26 -1.13
C GLN A 52 4.20 13.08 -0.44
N LEU A 53 3.95 13.19 0.86
CA LEU A 53 3.26 12.15 1.62
C LEU A 53 1.81 11.95 1.11
N LEU A 54 1.09 13.04 0.82
CA LEU A 54 -0.25 12.96 0.24
C LEU A 54 -0.25 12.33 -1.14
N LEU A 55 0.70 12.70 -2.01
CA LEU A 55 0.83 12.10 -3.35
C LEU A 55 1.14 10.60 -3.28
N ILE A 56 2.05 10.19 -2.39
CA ILE A 56 2.37 8.77 -2.21
C ILE A 56 1.16 7.99 -1.69
N GLY A 57 0.45 8.53 -0.68
CA GLY A 57 -0.76 7.91 -0.15
C GLY A 57 -1.87 7.81 -1.20
N PHE A 58 -2.05 8.85 -2.01
CA PHE A 58 -3.01 8.87 -3.12
C PHE A 58 -2.68 7.80 -4.15
N LEU A 59 -1.43 7.73 -4.62
CA LEU A 59 -1.01 6.73 -5.61
C LEU A 59 -1.11 5.31 -5.07
N LEU A 60 -0.80 5.10 -3.79
CA LEU A 60 -0.95 3.81 -3.12
C LEU A 60 -2.41 3.36 -3.12
N GLY A 61 -3.31 4.23 -2.65
CA GLY A 61 -4.74 3.96 -2.63
C GLY A 61 -5.29 3.69 -4.04
N LEU A 62 -4.94 4.54 -5.01
CA LEU A 62 -5.36 4.37 -6.41
C LEU A 62 -4.87 3.05 -7.01
N THR A 63 -3.64 2.65 -6.70
CA THR A 63 -3.08 1.37 -7.17
C THR A 63 -3.90 0.21 -6.62
N ILE A 64 -4.13 0.17 -5.31
CA ILE A 64 -4.92 -0.89 -4.69
C ILE A 64 -6.34 -0.91 -5.26
N ASP A 65 -6.99 0.24 -5.40
CA ASP A 65 -8.36 0.34 -5.91
C ASP A 65 -8.49 -0.22 -7.34
N VAL A 66 -7.56 0.14 -8.23
CA VAL A 66 -7.53 -0.34 -9.62
C VAL A 66 -7.29 -1.85 -9.71
N PHE A 67 -6.44 -2.41 -8.86
CA PHE A 67 -6.05 -3.83 -8.94
C PHE A 67 -6.85 -4.76 -8.03
N SER A 68 -7.68 -4.23 -7.12
CA SER A 68 -8.35 -5.10 -6.16
C SER A 68 -9.55 -5.84 -6.71
N ASP A 69 -9.95 -5.59 -7.96
CA ASP A 69 -11.07 -6.25 -8.66
C ASP A 69 -12.37 -6.33 -7.83
N THR A 70 -12.51 -5.47 -6.82
CA THR A 70 -13.72 -5.29 -6.03
C THR A 70 -14.78 -4.49 -6.80
N GLY A 71 -14.43 -3.97 -7.99
CA GLY A 71 -15.32 -3.11 -8.78
C GLY A 71 -15.67 -1.79 -8.07
N GLY A 72 -14.92 -1.42 -7.03
CA GLY A 72 -15.24 -0.29 -6.16
C GLY A 72 -16.31 -0.58 -5.10
N LEU A 73 -16.56 -1.85 -4.75
CA LEU A 73 -17.53 -2.29 -3.72
C LEU A 73 -16.98 -3.34 -2.75
#